data_AF-A0A6N8IJZ1-F1
#
_entry.id   AF-A0A6N8IJZ1-F1
#
_cell.length_a   1.000
_cell.length_b   1.000
_cell.length_c   1.000
_cell.angle_alpha   90.00
_cell.angle_beta   90.00
_cell.angle_gamma   90.00
#
_symmetry.space_group_name_H-M   'P 1'
#
loop_
_entity.id
_entity.type
_entity.pdbx_description
1 polymer ?
#
loop_
_entity_poly.entity_id
_entity_poly.type
_entity_poly.pdbx_seq_one_letter_code
_entity_poly.pdbx_strand_id
1 'polypeptide(L)'
;MAVGTVSTRILTDIANAIRYQAGVSTTYKPREMAAAVAALDGTDAGDYQAQPYMALESGVLPESVFSDIAGAIRGQNGESTLYAPGEMAAAILALEWDVGYKIRALLLDDGTLEINYYERRTSVTGGRIVQVFEIDPAGYSSASARSYDSIKLLVKKVYIDSTIGSLGLTNCAYWFNAFSNCTEIRGFENLSGIKTATQMFSSCGSLETIYATSYTNAITSGSSMFYSCNRLVGGTDGFVPTMTSAGSVCKLGAGGVLTDPNNDNRTWFWAHFYENGEAVLTATSTPDATRTLRASGRICAIGKYVGLGFTPWDGATGPTHRQYLTSVTFAADMATFSYLNLIYLFYSCTNLASVSGLGNLSGVRSMRYTFSSCAFATIDFRGFDPSTLTDLFYTFSGCSSLTTIYADSTWALPSSGITGSQCFYSCRALVGGNGTAWSSSNVNYTYMRIDRAGQAGYLTAA
;
A
#
# COMPACT_ATOMS: atom_id res chain seq x y z
N MET A 1 14.41 -36.28 -54.85
CA MET A 1 13.73 -35.04 -54.41
C MET A 1 12.25 -35.33 -54.45
N ALA A 2 11.67 -35.71 -53.30
CA ALA A 2 10.28 -36.14 -53.23
C ALA A 2 9.38 -34.90 -53.38
N VAL A 3 8.72 -34.79 -54.53
CA VAL A 3 7.64 -33.83 -54.76
C VAL A 3 6.44 -34.31 -53.94
N GLY A 4 6.38 -33.89 -52.68
CA GLY A 4 5.29 -34.25 -51.78
C GLY A 4 4.04 -33.44 -52.14
N THR A 5 2.99 -34.12 -52.58
CA THR A 5 1.65 -33.54 -52.63
C THR A 5 1.25 -33.10 -51.23
N VAL A 6 1.11 -31.80 -51.01
CA VAL A 6 0.61 -31.25 -49.73
C VAL A 6 -0.90 -31.14 -49.80
N SER A 7 -1.57 -31.62 -48.75
CA SER A 7 -3.03 -31.52 -48.66
C SER A 7 -3.47 -30.06 -48.67
N THR A 8 -4.46 -29.73 -49.50
CA THR A 8 -5.09 -28.40 -49.51
C THR A 8 -5.63 -28.00 -48.13
N ARG A 9 -5.94 -28.99 -47.27
CA ARG A 9 -6.37 -28.75 -45.88
C ARG A 9 -5.31 -28.03 -45.06
N ILE A 10 -4.04 -28.40 -45.22
CA ILE A 10 -2.92 -27.78 -44.48
C ILE A 10 -2.79 -26.31 -44.86
N LEU A 11 -2.91 -25.99 -46.16
CA LEU A 11 -2.87 -24.61 -46.65
C LEU A 11 -4.08 -23.80 -46.16
N THR A 12 -5.26 -24.40 -46.13
CA THR A 12 -6.48 -23.78 -45.58
C THR A 12 -6.31 -23.48 -44.09
N ASP A 13 -5.76 -24.41 -43.31
CA ASP A 13 -5.55 -24.26 -41.88
C ASP A 13 -4.54 -23.13 -41.58
N ILE A 14 -3.41 -23.08 -42.32
CA ILE A 14 -2.42 -21.99 -42.21
C ILE A 14 -3.07 -20.64 -42.55
N ALA A 15 -3.80 -20.57 -43.66
CA ALA A 15 -4.44 -19.32 -44.08
C ALA A 15 -5.52 -18.85 -43.08
N ASN A 16 -6.26 -19.78 -42.47
CA ASN A 16 -7.24 -19.48 -41.44
C ASN A 16 -6.57 -19.01 -40.15
N ALA A 17 -5.43 -19.59 -39.76
CA ALA A 17 -4.65 -19.12 -38.61
C ALA A 17 -4.16 -17.68 -38.79
N ILE A 18 -3.65 -17.33 -39.99
CA ILE A 18 -3.22 -15.96 -40.32
C ILE A 18 -4.42 -14.99 -40.25
N ARG A 19 -5.54 -15.32 -40.89
CA ARG A 19 -6.76 -14.50 -40.85
C ARG A 19 -7.27 -14.29 -39.45
N TYR A 20 -7.26 -15.34 -38.63
CA TYR A 20 -7.70 -15.27 -37.23
C TYR A 20 -6.83 -14.28 -36.46
N GLN A 21 -5.50 -14.39 -36.55
CA GLN A 21 -4.61 -13.49 -35.83
C GLN A 21 -4.62 -12.04 -36.32
N ALA A 22 -4.90 -11.82 -37.61
CA ALA A 22 -5.04 -10.47 -38.17
C ALA A 22 -6.45 -9.89 -38.01
N GLY A 23 -7.45 -10.71 -37.70
CA GLY A 23 -8.86 -10.32 -37.69
C GLY A 23 -9.39 -9.86 -39.05
N VAL A 24 -8.97 -10.49 -40.16
CA VAL A 24 -9.37 -10.07 -41.52
C VAL A 24 -10.03 -11.19 -42.33
N SER A 25 -10.82 -10.81 -43.33
CA SER A 25 -11.45 -11.71 -44.30
C SER A 25 -10.60 -11.98 -45.56
N THR A 26 -9.45 -11.34 -45.71
CA THR A 26 -8.55 -11.45 -46.88
C THR A 26 -8.08 -12.88 -47.14
N THR A 27 -8.16 -13.33 -48.39
CA THR A 27 -7.62 -14.62 -48.84
C THR A 27 -6.14 -14.50 -49.20
N TYR A 28 -5.33 -15.49 -48.81
CA TYR A 28 -3.89 -15.53 -49.10
C TYR A 28 -3.56 -16.68 -50.05
N LYS A 29 -2.80 -16.40 -51.11
CA LYS A 29 -2.14 -17.46 -51.90
C LYS A 29 -0.98 -18.05 -51.08
N PRO A 30 -0.59 -19.32 -51.29
CA PRO A 30 0.51 -19.93 -50.54
C PRO A 30 1.80 -19.09 -50.50
N ARG A 31 2.17 -18.46 -51.63
CA ARG A 31 3.35 -17.58 -51.73
C ARG A 31 3.25 -16.27 -50.92
N GLU A 32 2.04 -15.85 -50.54
CA GLU A 32 1.78 -14.61 -49.79
C GLU A 32 1.75 -14.86 -48.27
N MET A 33 1.60 -16.13 -47.85
CA MET A 33 1.41 -16.49 -46.45
C MET A 33 2.62 -16.14 -45.59
N ALA A 34 3.84 -16.29 -46.09
CA ALA A 34 5.04 -15.93 -45.32
C ALA A 34 5.09 -14.42 -45.00
N ALA A 35 4.83 -13.58 -46.00
CA ALA A 35 4.75 -12.13 -45.80
C ALA A 35 3.59 -11.74 -44.88
N ALA A 36 2.44 -12.42 -44.99
CA ALA A 36 1.29 -12.18 -44.14
C ALA A 36 1.57 -12.57 -42.67
N VAL A 37 2.26 -13.69 -42.42
CA VAL A 37 2.73 -14.07 -41.06
C VAL A 37 3.69 -13.03 -40.50
N ALA A 38 4.64 -12.54 -41.31
CA ALA A 38 5.59 -11.51 -40.89
C ALA A 38 4.94 -10.15 -40.60
N ALA A 39 3.74 -9.90 -41.13
CA ALA A 39 2.97 -8.67 -40.90
C ALA A 39 2.01 -8.75 -39.70
N LEU A 40 1.84 -9.92 -39.06
CA LEU A 40 1.01 -10.06 -37.86
C LEU A 40 1.62 -9.27 -36.70
N ASP A 41 0.82 -8.43 -36.04
CA ASP A 41 1.24 -7.55 -34.94
C ASP A 41 0.39 -7.71 -33.66
N GLY A 42 -0.51 -8.70 -33.65
CA GLY A 42 -1.37 -9.02 -32.51
C GLY A 42 -2.59 -8.12 -32.39
N THR A 43 -2.83 -7.24 -33.36
CA THR A 43 -4.08 -6.51 -33.47
C THR A 43 -5.10 -7.34 -34.25
N ASP A 44 -6.08 -7.90 -33.54
CA ASP A 44 -7.24 -8.54 -34.15
C ASP A 44 -8.21 -7.45 -34.63
N ALA A 45 -8.31 -7.26 -35.96
CA ALA A 45 -9.22 -6.30 -36.57
C ALA A 45 -10.72 -6.70 -36.50
N GLY A 46 -11.05 -7.88 -35.98
CA GLY A 46 -12.41 -8.30 -35.66
C GLY A 46 -13.30 -8.71 -36.85
N ASP A 47 -12.77 -8.77 -38.07
CA ASP A 47 -13.45 -9.21 -39.30
C ASP A 47 -13.01 -10.63 -39.73
N TYR A 48 -12.66 -11.48 -38.77
CA TYR A 48 -12.29 -12.86 -39.08
C TYR A 48 -13.46 -13.63 -39.70
N GLN A 49 -13.23 -14.21 -40.86
CA GLN A 49 -14.15 -15.14 -41.52
C GLN A 49 -13.42 -16.44 -41.85
N ALA A 50 -13.82 -17.52 -41.18
CA ALA A 50 -13.30 -18.86 -41.45
C ALA A 50 -13.66 -19.27 -42.88
N GLN A 51 -12.65 -19.60 -43.68
CA GLN A 51 -12.88 -20.13 -45.03
C GLN A 51 -13.01 -21.66 -44.95
N PRO A 52 -14.09 -22.23 -45.52
CA PRO A 52 -14.26 -23.68 -45.56
C PRO A 52 -13.22 -24.31 -46.47
N TYR A 53 -12.97 -25.59 -46.25
CA TYR A 53 -12.17 -26.38 -47.17
C TYR A 53 -12.82 -26.40 -48.56
N MET A 54 -12.05 -26.04 -49.58
CA MET A 54 -12.46 -26.17 -50.98
C MET A 54 -11.97 -27.50 -51.54
N ALA A 55 -12.76 -28.12 -52.43
CA ALA A 55 -12.44 -29.39 -53.05
C ALA A 55 -11.05 -29.36 -53.73
N LEU A 56 -10.38 -30.51 -53.75
CA LEU A 56 -8.97 -30.64 -54.07
C LEU A 56 -8.63 -30.16 -55.50
N GLU A 57 -8.04 -28.98 -55.61
CA GLU A 57 -7.34 -28.53 -56.81
C GLU A 57 -5.92 -29.11 -56.77
N SER A 58 -5.60 -30.10 -57.61
CA SER A 58 -4.29 -30.75 -57.62
C SER A 58 -3.20 -29.79 -58.12
N GLY A 59 -2.10 -29.63 -57.37
CA GLY A 59 -0.95 -28.82 -57.78
C GLY A 59 0.32 -29.18 -57.00
N VAL A 60 1.48 -28.77 -57.53
CA VAL A 60 2.79 -28.93 -56.89
C VAL A 60 3.25 -27.57 -56.36
N LEU A 61 3.56 -27.50 -55.06
CA LEU A 61 4.17 -26.32 -54.44
C LEU A 61 5.67 -26.56 -54.23
N PRO A 62 6.52 -25.55 -54.48
CA PRO A 62 7.92 -25.60 -54.09
C PRO A 62 8.06 -25.74 -52.56
N GLU A 63 9.04 -26.52 -52.11
CA GLU A 63 9.38 -26.65 -50.69
C GLU A 63 9.71 -25.28 -50.06
N SER A 64 10.23 -24.35 -50.87
CA SER A 64 10.57 -23.00 -50.44
C SER A 64 9.38 -22.25 -49.81
N VAL A 65 8.15 -22.50 -50.26
CA VAL A 65 6.95 -21.86 -49.71
C VAL A 65 6.79 -22.16 -48.22
N PHE A 66 6.99 -23.42 -47.82
CA PHE A 66 6.89 -23.83 -46.43
C PHE A 66 8.12 -23.42 -45.62
N SER A 67 9.32 -23.42 -46.22
CA SER A 67 10.51 -22.90 -45.54
C SER A 67 10.40 -21.41 -45.24
N ASP A 68 9.78 -20.64 -46.15
CA ASP A 68 9.57 -19.19 -45.99
C ASP A 68 8.53 -18.91 -44.90
N ILE A 69 7.42 -19.66 -44.86
CA ILE A 69 6.42 -19.55 -43.78
C ILE A 69 7.05 -19.91 -42.44
N ALA A 70 7.80 -21.02 -42.37
CA ALA A 70 8.51 -21.41 -41.16
C ALA A 70 9.54 -20.35 -40.73
N GLY A 71 10.21 -19.71 -41.70
CA GLY A 71 11.11 -18.58 -41.46
C GLY A 71 10.40 -17.37 -40.87
N ALA A 72 9.21 -17.03 -41.37
CA ALA A 72 8.40 -15.95 -40.85
C ALA A 72 7.90 -16.22 -39.42
N ILE A 73 7.46 -17.46 -39.12
CA ILE A 73 7.06 -17.87 -37.75
C ILE A 73 8.24 -17.72 -36.79
N ARG A 74 9.43 -18.23 -37.18
CA ARG A 74 10.66 -18.07 -36.38
C ARG A 74 11.06 -16.60 -36.19
N GLY A 75 10.86 -15.77 -37.21
CA GLY A 75 11.10 -14.33 -37.13
C GLY A 75 10.21 -13.64 -36.11
N GLN A 76 8.97 -14.10 -35.94
CA GLN A 76 8.02 -13.53 -34.97
C GLN A 76 8.29 -14.00 -33.54
N ASN A 77 8.64 -15.28 -33.32
CA ASN A 77 8.81 -15.83 -31.97
C ASN A 77 10.27 -15.88 -31.47
N GLY A 78 11.26 -15.66 -32.36
CA GLY A 78 12.69 -15.69 -32.03
C GLY A 78 13.27 -17.10 -31.81
N GLU A 79 12.57 -18.15 -32.21
CA GLU A 79 12.99 -19.55 -31.99
C GLU A 79 13.74 -20.15 -33.19
N SER A 80 14.42 -21.29 -32.95
CA SER A 80 15.10 -22.10 -33.99
C SER A 80 14.32 -23.36 -34.39
N THR A 81 13.08 -23.51 -33.91
CA THR A 81 12.21 -24.68 -34.14
C THR A 81 11.96 -24.94 -35.63
N LEU A 82 12.07 -26.20 -36.05
CA LEU A 82 11.67 -26.66 -37.38
C LEU A 82 10.20 -27.04 -37.36
N TYR A 83 9.40 -26.46 -38.27
CA TYR A 83 7.97 -26.72 -38.37
C TYR A 83 7.66 -27.56 -39.61
N ALA A 84 7.01 -28.71 -39.44
CA ALA A 84 6.40 -29.41 -40.54
C ALA A 84 5.16 -28.63 -41.04
N PRO A 85 4.77 -28.74 -42.33
CA PRO A 85 3.61 -28.01 -42.86
C PRO A 85 2.34 -28.13 -42.01
N GLY A 86 2.06 -29.31 -41.45
CA GLY A 86 0.89 -29.55 -40.60
C GLY A 86 0.91 -28.85 -39.23
N GLU A 87 2.07 -28.37 -38.78
CA GLU A 87 2.25 -27.74 -37.46
C GLU A 87 2.17 -26.21 -37.53
N MET A 88 2.34 -25.64 -38.73
CA MET A 88 2.48 -24.19 -38.92
C MET A 88 1.23 -23.40 -38.50
N ALA A 89 0.03 -23.94 -38.73
CA ALA A 89 -1.21 -23.29 -38.32
C ALA A 89 -1.29 -23.12 -36.80
N ALA A 90 -0.97 -24.19 -36.05
CA ALA A 90 -0.93 -24.14 -34.60
C ALA A 90 0.16 -23.19 -34.08
N ALA A 91 1.33 -23.19 -34.73
CA ALA A 91 2.43 -22.28 -34.38
C ALA A 91 2.06 -20.81 -34.62
N ILE A 92 1.36 -20.48 -35.72
CA ILE A 92 0.84 -19.12 -35.98
C ILE A 92 -0.19 -18.72 -34.93
N LEU A 93 -1.08 -19.64 -34.52
CA LEU A 93 -2.06 -19.38 -33.46
C LEU A 93 -1.40 -19.15 -32.08
N ALA A 94 -0.16 -19.60 -31.89
CA ALA A 94 0.59 -19.46 -30.65
C ALA A 94 1.56 -18.26 -30.64
N LEU A 95 1.58 -17.42 -31.67
CA LEU A 95 2.44 -16.23 -31.71
C LEU A 95 2.11 -15.26 -30.56
N GLU A 96 3.14 -14.63 -30.00
CA GLU A 96 3.03 -13.61 -28.95
C GLU A 96 3.65 -12.30 -29.46
N TRP A 97 2.88 -11.21 -29.45
CA TRP A 97 3.30 -9.92 -30.03
C TRP A 97 3.86 -8.93 -29.00
N ASP A 98 3.94 -9.30 -27.72
CA ASP A 98 4.63 -8.50 -26.70
C ASP A 98 6.11 -8.87 -26.59
N VAL A 99 6.83 -8.65 -27.68
CA VAL A 99 8.28 -8.84 -27.81
C VAL A 99 9.04 -7.53 -27.59
N GLY A 100 10.34 -7.65 -27.34
CA GLY A 100 11.26 -6.54 -27.16
C GLY A 100 11.41 -6.10 -25.71
N TYR A 101 12.57 -5.53 -25.41
CA TYR A 101 12.87 -4.97 -24.11
C TYR A 101 12.01 -3.74 -23.84
N LYS A 102 11.15 -3.84 -22.83
CA LYS A 102 10.21 -2.80 -22.42
C LYS A 102 10.14 -2.73 -20.90
N ILE A 103 9.90 -1.54 -20.38
CA ILE A 103 9.55 -1.37 -18.97
C ILE A 103 8.09 -1.77 -18.85
N ARG A 104 7.79 -2.80 -18.06
CA ARG A 104 6.43 -3.30 -17.88
C ARG A 104 5.97 -3.12 -16.45
N ALA A 105 4.68 -2.83 -16.30
CA ALA A 105 3.93 -3.01 -15.06
C ALA A 105 3.04 -4.25 -15.24
N LEU A 106 3.28 -5.29 -14.45
CA LEU A 106 2.59 -6.56 -14.49
C LEU A 106 1.70 -6.68 -13.25
N LEU A 107 0.38 -6.76 -13.45
CA LEU A 107 -0.52 -7.13 -12.36
C LEU A 107 -0.54 -8.64 -12.24
N LEU A 108 -0.22 -9.14 -11.05
CA LEU A 108 -0.22 -10.55 -10.71
C LEU A 108 -1.52 -10.95 -9.98
N ASP A 109 -1.81 -12.24 -9.94
CA ASP A 109 -3.05 -12.77 -9.38
C ASP A 109 -3.19 -12.65 -7.85
N ASP A 110 -2.09 -12.41 -7.15
CA ASP A 110 -2.08 -12.07 -5.73
C ASP A 110 -2.35 -10.57 -5.45
N GLY A 111 -2.40 -9.74 -6.50
CA GLY A 111 -2.55 -8.28 -6.42
C GLY A 111 -1.24 -7.51 -6.37
N THR A 112 -0.09 -8.15 -6.59
CA THR A 112 1.20 -7.47 -6.72
C THR A 112 1.29 -6.79 -8.10
N LEU A 113 1.68 -5.52 -8.11
CA LEU A 113 2.15 -4.83 -9.30
C LEU A 113 3.68 -4.96 -9.38
N GLU A 114 4.15 -5.82 -10.28
CA GLU A 114 5.57 -5.99 -10.55
C GLU A 114 6.01 -5.02 -11.65
N ILE A 115 7.03 -4.21 -11.39
CA ILE A 115 7.64 -3.32 -12.37
C ILE A 115 9.02 -3.85 -12.74
N ASN A 116 9.22 -4.20 -14.02
CA ASN A 116 10.44 -4.83 -14.49
C ASN A 116 10.81 -4.47 -15.94
N TYR A 117 11.99 -4.92 -16.38
CA TYR A 117 12.50 -4.71 -17.73
C TYR A 117 13.10 -5.99 -18.31
N TYR A 118 12.32 -6.67 -19.16
CA TYR A 118 12.68 -7.92 -19.83
C TYR A 118 12.30 -7.90 -21.31
N GLU A 119 12.84 -8.82 -22.11
CA GLU A 119 12.54 -8.94 -23.55
C GLU A 119 11.11 -9.42 -23.83
N ARG A 120 10.52 -10.17 -22.90
CA ARG A 120 9.16 -10.74 -23.01
C ARG A 120 8.42 -10.51 -21.70
N ARG A 121 7.15 -10.94 -21.65
CA ARG A 121 6.33 -10.96 -20.44
C ARG A 121 6.88 -11.96 -19.43
N THR A 122 7.78 -11.48 -18.58
CA THR A 122 8.42 -12.28 -17.55
C THR A 122 8.05 -11.71 -16.19
N SER A 123 7.54 -12.53 -15.28
CA SER A 123 7.46 -12.20 -13.85
C SER A 123 8.59 -12.92 -13.11
N VAL A 124 9.23 -12.22 -12.18
CA VAL A 124 10.31 -12.76 -11.34
C VAL A 124 9.89 -13.00 -9.88
N THR A 125 8.68 -12.57 -9.51
CA THR A 125 8.13 -12.81 -8.16
C THR A 125 7.32 -14.11 -8.07
N GLY A 126 7.11 -14.80 -9.21
CA GLY A 126 6.49 -16.12 -9.29
C GLY A 126 4.96 -16.13 -9.34
N GLY A 127 4.32 -14.95 -9.28
CA GLY A 127 2.87 -14.82 -9.48
C GLY A 127 2.47 -14.96 -10.94
N ARG A 128 1.23 -15.38 -11.20
CA ARG A 128 0.72 -15.48 -12.58
C ARG A 128 0.34 -14.09 -13.08
N ILE A 129 0.88 -13.71 -14.23
CA ILE A 129 0.55 -12.45 -14.90
C ILE A 129 -0.95 -12.44 -15.30
N VAL A 130 -1.68 -11.42 -14.85
CA VAL A 130 -3.11 -11.19 -15.16
C VAL A 130 -3.28 -10.09 -16.18
N GLN A 131 -2.54 -8.98 -16.02
CA GLN A 131 -2.56 -7.86 -16.95
C GLN A 131 -1.15 -7.28 -17.11
N VAL A 132 -0.87 -6.73 -18.30
CA VAL A 132 0.43 -6.17 -18.66
C VAL A 132 0.23 -4.78 -19.23
N PHE A 133 1.07 -3.86 -18.78
CA PHE A 133 1.08 -2.48 -19.24
C PHE A 133 2.51 -2.04 -19.51
N GLU A 134 2.73 -1.22 -20.52
CA GLU A 134 4.03 -0.61 -20.79
C GLU A 134 4.15 0.70 -19.99
N ILE A 135 5.33 0.94 -19.40
CA ILE A 135 5.67 2.18 -18.70
C ILE A 135 6.45 3.09 -19.64
N ASP A 136 6.01 4.34 -19.77
CA ASP A 136 6.73 5.36 -20.52
C ASP A 136 7.95 5.85 -19.71
N PRO A 137 9.20 5.65 -20.18
CA PRO A 137 10.40 6.10 -19.47
C PRO A 137 10.51 7.63 -19.36
N ALA A 138 9.78 8.41 -20.18
CA ALA A 138 9.69 9.86 -20.03
C ALA A 138 8.82 10.29 -18.83
N GLY A 139 8.02 9.36 -18.30
CA GLY A 139 7.07 9.59 -17.21
C GLY A 139 5.75 10.20 -17.66
N TYR A 140 4.89 10.54 -16.70
CA TYR A 140 3.50 10.91 -16.96
C TYR A 140 3.18 12.34 -16.54
N SER A 141 2.27 13.00 -17.27
CA SER A 141 1.78 14.34 -16.94
C SER A 141 0.72 14.34 -15.84
N SER A 142 0.03 13.21 -15.63
CA SER A 142 -1.01 13.02 -14.61
C SER A 142 -1.19 11.55 -14.26
N ALA A 143 -1.90 11.24 -13.18
CA ALA A 143 -2.20 9.86 -12.78
C ALA A 143 -3.01 9.09 -13.84
N SER A 144 -4.00 9.73 -14.47
CA SER A 144 -4.86 9.11 -15.50
C SER A 144 -4.16 8.93 -16.85
N ALA A 145 -2.98 9.51 -17.05
CA ALA A 145 -2.17 9.30 -18.26
C ALA A 145 -1.38 7.98 -18.20
N ARG A 146 -1.29 7.33 -17.04
CA ARG A 146 -0.64 6.03 -16.90
C ARG A 146 -1.45 4.96 -17.62
N SER A 147 -0.75 4.08 -18.33
CA SER A 147 -1.34 2.91 -19.01
C SER A 147 -2.06 1.95 -18.04
N TYR A 148 -1.62 1.90 -16.78
CA TYR A 148 -2.14 1.04 -15.72
C TYR A 148 -3.04 1.78 -14.71
N ASP A 149 -3.59 2.94 -15.04
CA ASP A 149 -4.46 3.67 -14.11
C ASP A 149 -5.76 2.93 -13.78
N SER A 150 -6.26 2.09 -14.69
CA SER A 150 -7.49 1.30 -14.52
C SER A 150 -7.40 0.26 -13.40
N ILE A 151 -6.19 -0.22 -13.08
CA ILE A 151 -5.96 -1.28 -12.09
C ILE A 151 -5.59 -0.78 -10.70
N LYS A 152 -5.47 0.54 -10.48
CA LYS A 152 -4.94 1.13 -9.23
C LYS A 152 -5.59 0.61 -7.94
N LEU A 153 -6.88 0.27 -7.98
CA LEU A 153 -7.62 -0.26 -6.81
C LEU A 153 -7.43 -1.76 -6.62
N LEU A 154 -6.88 -2.48 -7.60
CA LEU A 154 -6.55 -3.91 -7.49
C LEU A 154 -5.17 -4.14 -6.87
N VAL A 155 -4.29 -3.14 -6.93
CA VAL A 155 -2.90 -3.23 -6.45
C VAL A 155 -2.86 -3.25 -4.92
N LYS A 156 -2.35 -4.35 -4.36
CA LYS A 156 -2.13 -4.56 -2.92
C LYS A 156 -0.67 -4.37 -2.51
N LYS A 157 0.26 -4.66 -3.41
CA LYS A 157 1.70 -4.52 -3.20
C LYS A 157 2.37 -4.06 -4.49
N VAL A 158 3.54 -3.44 -4.38
CA VAL A 158 4.40 -3.16 -5.53
C VAL A 158 5.76 -3.81 -5.31
N TYR A 159 6.29 -4.42 -6.35
CA TYR A 159 7.66 -4.89 -6.41
C TYR A 159 8.37 -4.24 -7.61
N ILE A 160 9.48 -3.54 -7.35
CA ILE A 160 10.30 -2.91 -8.39
C ILE A 160 11.56 -3.75 -8.55
N ASP A 161 11.66 -4.41 -9.69
CA ASP A 161 12.77 -5.33 -9.97
C ASP A 161 14.11 -4.58 -10.15
N SER A 162 15.20 -5.29 -9.87
CA SER A 162 16.56 -4.76 -9.99
C SER A 162 16.92 -4.29 -11.41
N THR A 163 16.27 -4.86 -12.43
CA THR A 163 16.44 -4.45 -13.83
C THR A 163 16.08 -2.99 -14.09
N ILE A 164 15.25 -2.37 -13.24
CA ILE A 164 14.86 -0.95 -13.38
C ILE A 164 16.02 0.00 -13.06
N GLY A 165 16.90 -0.37 -12.13
CA GLY A 165 17.94 0.52 -11.61
C GLY A 165 18.99 0.94 -12.65
N SER A 166 19.17 0.15 -13.71
CA SER A 166 20.15 0.43 -14.78
C SER A 166 19.63 1.36 -15.87
N LEU A 167 18.33 1.67 -15.89
CA LEU A 167 17.68 2.40 -16.98
C LEU A 167 17.80 3.93 -16.86
N GLY A 168 18.28 4.44 -15.71
CA GLY A 168 18.49 5.88 -15.51
C GLY A 168 17.21 6.70 -15.54
N LEU A 169 16.08 6.14 -15.08
CA LEU A 169 14.80 6.83 -15.02
C LEU A 169 14.92 8.12 -14.18
N THR A 170 14.46 9.24 -14.74
CA THR A 170 14.53 10.54 -14.06
C THR A 170 13.17 11.05 -13.58
N ASN A 171 12.08 10.54 -14.17
CA ASN A 171 10.72 10.96 -13.88
C ASN A 171 9.83 9.77 -13.51
N CYS A 172 9.41 9.73 -12.25
CA CYS A 172 8.47 8.75 -11.73
C CYS A 172 7.24 9.43 -11.12
N ALA A 173 6.88 10.62 -11.63
CA ALA A 173 5.68 11.32 -11.21
C ALA A 173 4.43 10.43 -11.38
N TYR A 174 3.53 10.50 -10.39
CA TYR A 174 2.25 9.80 -10.36
C TYR A 174 2.30 8.26 -10.37
N TRP A 175 3.47 7.62 -10.35
CA TRP A 175 3.61 6.18 -10.57
C TRP A 175 2.69 5.30 -9.72
N PHE A 176 2.43 5.66 -8.47
CA PHE A 176 1.59 4.90 -7.53
C PHE A 176 0.40 5.72 -7.01
N ASN A 177 0.06 6.82 -7.70
CA ASN A 177 -1.01 7.71 -7.29
C ASN A 177 -2.34 6.94 -7.16
N ALA A 178 -3.05 7.19 -6.06
CA ALA A 178 -4.33 6.60 -5.71
C ALA A 178 -4.34 5.06 -5.65
N PHE A 179 -3.20 4.43 -5.33
CA PHE A 179 -3.12 3.00 -5.01
C PHE A 179 -3.65 2.77 -3.58
N SER A 180 -4.94 3.04 -3.37
CA SER A 180 -5.55 3.14 -2.03
C SER A 180 -5.56 1.84 -1.25
N ASN A 181 -5.40 0.70 -1.92
CA ASN A 181 -5.35 -0.64 -1.33
C ASN A 181 -3.91 -1.17 -1.19
N CYS A 182 -2.91 -0.44 -1.69
CA CYS A 182 -1.52 -0.85 -1.63
C CYS A 182 -0.96 -0.64 -0.22
N THR A 183 -0.44 -1.70 0.39
CA THR A 183 0.10 -1.66 1.75
C THR A 183 1.62 -1.59 1.79
N GLU A 184 2.30 -2.01 0.71
CA GLU A 184 3.75 -2.22 0.71
C GLU A 184 4.36 -1.97 -0.67
N ILE A 185 5.52 -1.32 -0.69
CA ILE A 185 6.40 -1.19 -1.85
C ILE A 185 7.74 -1.84 -1.52
N ARG A 186 8.29 -2.65 -2.43
CA ARG A 186 9.63 -3.25 -2.33
C ARG A 186 10.49 -2.92 -3.56
N GLY A 187 11.81 -2.91 -3.37
CA GLY A 187 12.76 -2.62 -4.44
C GLY A 187 12.89 -1.12 -4.73
N PHE A 188 12.53 -0.25 -3.79
CA PHE A 188 12.52 1.19 -4.02
C PHE A 188 13.94 1.77 -4.21
N GLU A 189 14.98 1.04 -3.78
CA GLU A 189 16.39 1.28 -4.10
C GLU A 189 16.65 1.37 -5.61
N ASN A 190 15.87 0.65 -6.43
CA ASN A 190 15.99 0.63 -7.89
C ASN A 190 15.47 1.90 -8.55
N LEU A 191 14.89 2.83 -7.77
CA LEU A 191 14.55 4.19 -8.20
C LEU A 191 15.54 5.24 -7.66
N SER A 192 16.71 4.84 -7.19
CA SER A 192 17.74 5.79 -6.74
C SER A 192 18.13 6.77 -7.86
N GLY A 193 18.23 8.05 -7.53
CA GLY A 193 18.63 9.10 -8.48
C GLY A 193 17.49 9.73 -9.29
N ILE A 194 16.23 9.32 -9.10
CA ILE A 194 15.09 10.02 -9.73
C ILE A 194 15.04 11.50 -9.33
N LYS A 195 14.65 12.36 -10.27
CA LYS A 195 14.56 13.82 -10.04
C LYS A 195 13.12 14.27 -9.78
N THR A 196 12.16 13.60 -10.41
CA THR A 196 10.74 13.95 -10.32
C THR A 196 9.94 12.80 -9.72
N ALA A 197 9.24 13.08 -8.61
CA ALA A 197 8.36 12.16 -7.89
C ALA A 197 7.05 12.84 -7.45
N THR A 198 6.62 13.87 -8.19
CA THR A 198 5.37 14.59 -7.94
C THR A 198 4.20 13.62 -7.81
N GLN A 199 3.48 13.73 -6.68
CA GLN A 199 2.31 12.92 -6.32
C GLN A 199 2.50 11.41 -6.49
N MET A 200 3.74 10.90 -6.38
CA MET A 200 4.04 9.48 -6.61
C MET A 200 3.17 8.56 -5.73
N PHE A 201 2.95 8.91 -4.46
CA PHE A 201 2.12 8.14 -3.51
C PHE A 201 0.88 8.91 -3.02
N SER A 202 0.47 9.97 -3.73
CA SER A 202 -0.71 10.74 -3.30
C SER A 202 -1.94 9.84 -3.22
N SER A 203 -2.71 9.94 -2.13
CA SER A 203 -3.91 9.16 -1.86
C SER A 203 -3.69 7.65 -1.67
N CYS A 204 -2.47 7.22 -1.29
CA CYS A 204 -2.18 5.85 -0.88
C CYS A 204 -2.52 5.64 0.62
N GLY A 205 -3.81 5.69 0.96
CA GLY A 205 -4.28 5.65 2.36
C GLY A 205 -3.92 4.37 3.12
N SER A 206 -3.80 3.23 2.44
CA SER A 206 -3.43 1.94 3.04
C SER A 206 -1.92 1.69 3.13
N LEU A 207 -1.09 2.56 2.56
CA LEU A 207 0.35 2.32 2.46
C LEU A 207 1.00 2.39 3.83
N GLU A 208 1.65 1.31 4.26
CA GLU A 208 2.27 1.18 5.58
C GLU A 208 3.79 1.32 5.52
N THR A 209 4.41 0.95 4.39
CA THR A 209 5.88 0.94 4.27
C THR A 209 6.36 1.01 2.83
N ILE A 210 7.54 1.61 2.66
CA ILE A 210 8.32 1.61 1.42
C ILE A 210 9.69 1.05 1.78
N TYR A 211 9.99 -0.16 1.31
CA TYR A 211 11.25 -0.83 1.59
C TYR A 211 12.33 -0.47 0.57
N ALA A 212 13.50 -0.12 1.10
CA ALA A 212 14.73 0.07 0.34
C ALA A 212 15.94 -0.33 1.18
N THR A 213 16.87 -1.14 0.66
CA THR A 213 18.12 -1.46 1.38
C THR A 213 19.17 -0.34 1.25
N SER A 214 19.03 0.52 0.23
CA SER A 214 19.82 1.72 0.02
C SER A 214 18.99 2.72 -0.79
N TYR A 215 19.29 4.03 -0.71
CA TYR A 215 18.63 5.00 -1.57
C TYR A 215 19.44 6.28 -1.72
N THR A 216 19.74 6.69 -2.96
CA THR A 216 20.30 8.01 -3.25
C THR A 216 19.19 8.97 -3.64
N ASN A 217 18.84 9.87 -2.72
CA ASN A 217 17.81 10.87 -2.97
C ASN A 217 18.34 12.03 -3.83
N ALA A 218 17.81 12.16 -5.05
CA ALA A 218 18.11 13.26 -5.97
C ALA A 218 16.83 14.04 -6.37
N ILE A 219 15.74 13.89 -5.61
CA ILE A 219 14.44 14.47 -5.95
C ILE A 219 14.48 15.99 -5.77
N THR A 220 14.27 16.71 -6.88
CA THR A 220 14.13 18.18 -6.89
C THR A 220 12.68 18.61 -7.10
N SER A 221 11.82 17.72 -7.62
CA SER A 221 10.39 17.96 -7.83
C SER A 221 9.56 16.82 -7.23
N GLY A 222 9.04 17.02 -6.02
CA GLY A 222 8.31 16.00 -5.26
C GLY A 222 7.04 16.52 -4.59
N SER A 223 6.34 17.46 -5.25
CA SER A 223 5.15 18.08 -4.67
C SER A 223 4.07 17.04 -4.34
N SER A 224 3.51 17.13 -3.13
CA SER A 224 2.46 16.23 -2.63
C SER A 224 2.80 14.73 -2.75
N MET A 225 4.09 14.38 -2.71
CA MET A 225 4.56 13.00 -2.93
C MET A 225 3.89 12.00 -1.98
N PHE A 226 3.67 12.37 -0.72
CA PHE A 226 3.07 11.52 0.32
C PHE A 226 1.72 12.04 0.83
N TYR A 227 1.02 12.86 0.03
CA TYR A 227 -0.26 13.44 0.44
C TYR A 227 -1.27 12.33 0.75
N SER A 228 -1.91 12.39 1.92
CA SER A 228 -2.86 11.37 2.40
C SER A 228 -2.29 9.95 2.58
N CYS A 229 -0.97 9.81 2.79
CA CYS A 229 -0.33 8.56 3.22
C CYS A 229 -0.38 8.38 4.75
N ASN A 230 -1.59 8.39 5.32
CA ASN A 230 -1.76 8.50 6.78
C ASN A 230 -1.27 7.27 7.58
N ARG A 231 -1.12 6.12 6.90
CA ARG A 231 -0.61 4.88 7.49
C ARG A 231 0.89 4.65 7.27
N LEU A 232 1.54 5.49 6.46
CA LEU A 232 2.94 5.27 6.07
C LEU A 232 3.85 5.59 7.24
N VAL A 233 4.57 4.59 7.71
CA VAL A 233 5.56 4.75 8.77
C VAL A 233 6.92 4.33 8.23
N GLY A 234 7.91 5.20 8.33
CA GLY A 234 9.25 4.95 7.82
C GLY A 234 10.35 5.23 8.83
N GLY A 235 11.58 5.07 8.37
CA GLY A 235 12.78 5.38 9.14
C GLY A 235 13.00 4.44 10.31
N THR A 236 14.02 4.74 11.10
CA THR A 236 14.34 3.99 12.34
C THR A 236 13.59 4.52 13.56
N ASP A 237 12.87 5.63 13.42
CA ASP A 237 12.26 6.37 14.50
C ASP A 237 10.72 6.51 14.38
N GLY A 238 10.10 5.74 13.48
CA GLY A 238 8.65 5.75 13.30
C GLY A 238 8.12 7.02 12.64
N PHE A 239 8.88 7.62 11.73
CA PHE A 239 8.50 8.85 11.05
C PHE A 239 7.23 8.64 10.20
N VAL A 240 6.29 9.58 10.28
CA VAL A 240 5.07 9.61 9.47
C VAL A 240 5.05 10.93 8.69
N PRO A 241 4.89 10.90 7.35
CA PRO A 241 4.90 12.11 6.55
C PRO A 241 3.64 12.96 6.80
N THR A 242 3.81 14.28 6.70
CA THR A 242 2.71 15.26 6.71
C THR A 242 2.22 15.56 5.28
N MET A 243 1.10 16.28 5.16
CA MET A 243 0.62 16.78 3.86
C MET A 243 1.61 17.68 3.12
N THR A 244 2.55 18.30 3.84
CA THR A 244 3.61 19.15 3.27
C THR A 244 4.93 18.41 3.04
N SER A 245 5.00 17.13 3.42
CA SER A 245 6.17 16.29 3.18
C SER A 245 6.31 15.99 1.69
N ALA A 246 7.52 16.19 1.19
CA ALA A 246 7.87 16.08 -0.22
C ALA A 246 9.11 15.17 -0.40
N GLY A 247 9.83 15.30 -1.52
CA GLY A 247 11.00 14.47 -1.82
C GLY A 247 12.09 14.46 -0.74
N SER A 248 12.24 15.50 0.07
CA SER A 248 13.31 15.60 1.10
C SER A 248 13.22 14.54 2.21
N VAL A 249 12.04 13.99 2.49
CA VAL A 249 11.85 12.91 3.47
C VAL A 249 11.97 11.52 2.86
N CYS A 250 12.14 11.42 1.53
CA CYS A 250 12.36 10.15 0.82
C CYS A 250 13.80 9.65 1.01
N LYS A 251 14.09 9.18 2.22
CA LYS A 251 15.41 8.71 2.64
C LYS A 251 15.27 7.63 3.71
N LEU A 252 16.36 6.90 3.95
CA LEU A 252 16.51 5.99 5.08
C LEU A 252 16.91 6.75 6.36
N GLY A 253 16.78 6.09 7.51
CA GLY A 253 17.18 6.61 8.81
C GLY A 253 16.15 7.55 9.44
N ALA A 254 16.55 8.26 10.50
CA ALA A 254 15.65 9.11 11.28
C ALA A 254 15.01 10.23 10.43
N GLY A 255 13.70 10.41 10.59
CA GLY A 255 12.93 11.41 9.82
C GLY A 255 12.77 11.09 8.33
N GLY A 256 13.00 9.83 7.94
CA GLY A 256 12.82 9.35 6.57
C GLY A 256 11.58 8.46 6.43
N VAL A 257 10.98 8.41 5.25
CA VAL A 257 9.84 7.52 4.96
C VAL A 257 10.25 6.11 4.50
N LEU A 258 11.51 5.90 4.14
CA LEU A 258 11.99 4.60 3.67
C LEU A 258 12.38 3.74 4.86
N THR A 259 12.16 2.43 4.75
CA THR A 259 12.57 1.45 5.75
C THR A 259 13.57 0.49 5.13
N ASP A 260 14.70 0.25 5.81
CA ASP A 260 15.60 -0.84 5.47
C ASP A 260 15.01 -2.15 6.02
N PRO A 261 14.64 -3.12 5.18
CA PRO A 261 14.08 -4.38 5.66
C PRO A 261 15.05 -5.17 6.55
N ASN A 262 16.36 -4.93 6.45
CA ASN A 262 17.37 -5.59 7.29
C ASN A 262 17.55 -4.91 8.65
N ASN A 263 16.92 -3.76 8.88
CA ASN A 263 17.00 -2.98 10.12
C ASN A 263 15.63 -2.39 10.50
N ASP A 264 14.57 -3.18 10.29
CA ASP A 264 13.20 -2.78 10.60
C ASP A 264 12.87 -3.08 12.06
N ASN A 265 13.01 -2.07 12.93
CA ASN A 265 12.70 -2.18 14.36
C ASN A 265 11.24 -1.81 14.69
N ARG A 266 10.38 -1.62 13.68
CA ARG A 266 8.98 -1.28 13.90
C ARG A 266 8.22 -2.50 14.42
N THR A 267 7.47 -2.30 15.49
CA THR A 267 6.51 -3.28 16.00
C THR A 267 5.09 -2.82 15.72
N TRP A 268 4.18 -3.77 15.58
CA TRP A 268 2.80 -3.51 15.17
C TRP A 268 1.85 -4.21 16.13
N PHE A 269 0.89 -3.47 16.67
CA PHE A 269 -0.23 -4.04 17.41
C PHE A 269 -1.50 -3.97 16.56
N TRP A 270 -2.49 -4.78 16.89
CA TRP A 270 -3.77 -4.82 16.21
C TRP A 270 -4.83 -4.08 17.00
N ALA A 271 -5.74 -3.44 16.28
CA ALA A 271 -6.96 -2.88 16.80
C ALA A 271 -8.13 -3.58 16.11
N HIS A 272 -8.92 -4.31 16.89
CA HIS A 272 -10.13 -5.00 16.43
C HIS A 272 -11.35 -4.24 16.94
N PHE A 273 -12.12 -3.65 16.03
CA PHE A 273 -13.32 -2.89 16.32
C PHE A 273 -14.56 -3.73 16.01
N TYR A 274 -15.44 -3.90 16.99
CA TYR A 274 -16.60 -4.79 16.91
C TYR A 274 -17.91 -4.03 16.80
N GLU A 275 -18.96 -4.71 16.32
CA GLU A 275 -20.29 -4.12 16.10
C GLU A 275 -20.94 -3.55 17.37
N ASN A 276 -20.56 -4.03 18.56
CA ASN A 276 -21.05 -3.55 19.84
C ASN A 276 -20.41 -2.22 20.30
N GLY A 277 -19.52 -1.63 19.50
CA GLY A 277 -18.88 -0.34 19.79
C GLY A 277 -17.58 -0.43 20.57
N GLU A 278 -17.11 -1.63 20.92
CA GLU A 278 -15.83 -1.81 21.60
C GLU A 278 -14.68 -2.01 20.61
N ALA A 279 -13.53 -1.37 20.86
CA ALA A 279 -12.25 -1.74 20.25
C ALA A 279 -11.30 -2.43 21.23
N VAL A 280 -10.72 -3.55 20.79
CA VAL A 280 -9.68 -4.26 21.53
C VAL A 280 -8.33 -4.02 20.86
N LEU A 281 -7.40 -3.42 21.60
CA LEU A 281 -6.00 -3.24 21.20
C LEU A 281 -5.16 -4.38 21.78
N THR A 282 -4.45 -5.11 20.92
CA THR A 282 -3.82 -6.39 21.28
C THR A 282 -2.60 -6.67 20.39
N ALA A 283 -1.67 -7.50 20.85
CA ALA A 283 -0.59 -8.02 20.00
C ALA A 283 -1.12 -9.03 18.94
N THR A 284 -2.31 -9.58 19.15
CA THR A 284 -2.85 -10.69 18.35
C THR A 284 -3.56 -10.23 17.07
N SER A 285 -3.16 -10.78 15.92
CA SER A 285 -3.77 -10.45 14.61
C SER A 285 -5.16 -11.02 14.39
N THR A 286 -5.52 -12.07 15.14
CA THR A 286 -6.78 -12.78 14.99
C THR A 286 -7.82 -12.14 15.92
N PRO A 287 -8.93 -11.59 15.38
CA PRO A 287 -10.03 -11.07 16.20
C PRO A 287 -10.77 -12.23 16.89
N ASP A 288 -11.55 -11.88 17.92
CA ASP A 288 -12.44 -12.81 18.60
C ASP A 288 -13.57 -13.27 17.65
N ALA A 289 -13.54 -14.55 17.28
CA ALA A 289 -14.49 -15.15 16.34
C ALA A 289 -15.93 -15.25 16.90
N THR A 290 -16.12 -15.08 18.21
CA THR A 290 -17.47 -15.10 18.82
C THR A 290 -18.21 -13.76 18.67
N ARG A 291 -17.51 -12.72 18.22
CA ARG A 291 -18.02 -11.36 18.10
C ARG A 291 -18.09 -10.94 16.64
N THR A 292 -19.10 -10.15 16.29
CA THR A 292 -19.19 -9.58 14.95
C THR A 292 -18.17 -8.46 14.80
N LEU A 293 -17.14 -8.69 13.99
CA LEU A 293 -16.10 -7.72 13.66
C LEU A 293 -16.65 -6.67 12.70
N ARG A 294 -16.45 -5.39 13.05
CA ARG A 294 -16.79 -4.24 12.20
C ARG A 294 -15.61 -3.83 11.33
N ALA A 295 -14.42 -3.74 11.94
CA ALA A 295 -13.18 -3.46 11.24
C ALA A 295 -11.97 -3.94 12.04
N SER A 296 -10.88 -4.23 11.35
CA SER A 296 -9.60 -4.55 11.97
C SER A 296 -8.47 -3.90 11.19
N GLY A 297 -7.40 -3.55 11.89
CA GLY A 297 -6.19 -3.06 11.27
C GLY A 297 -5.05 -3.02 12.27
N ARG A 298 -3.82 -3.17 11.77
CA ARG A 298 -2.62 -2.97 12.57
C ARG A 298 -2.21 -1.51 12.63
N ILE A 299 -1.52 -1.14 13.71
CA ILE A 299 -1.00 0.20 13.98
C ILE A 299 0.46 0.04 14.40
N CYS A 300 1.34 0.89 13.85
CA CYS A 300 2.75 0.87 14.19
C CYS A 300 2.92 1.46 15.59
N ALA A 301 3.47 0.67 16.52
CA ALA A 301 3.66 1.05 17.91
C ALA A 301 4.51 2.31 18.06
N ILE A 302 5.51 2.49 17.21
CA ILE A 302 6.42 3.63 17.25
C ILE A 302 5.99 4.80 16.33
N GLY A 303 4.89 4.64 15.59
CA GLY A 303 4.44 5.61 14.59
C GLY A 303 4.17 7.00 15.20
N LYS A 304 4.81 8.02 14.66
CA LYS A 304 4.62 9.43 15.03
C LYS A 304 3.49 10.06 14.22
N TYR A 305 2.31 9.47 14.30
CA TYR A 305 1.15 9.88 13.51
C TYR A 305 0.84 11.37 13.68
N VAL A 306 0.60 12.06 12.56
CA VAL A 306 0.43 13.52 12.51
C VAL A 306 -1.04 13.94 12.36
N GLY A 307 -1.94 12.98 12.31
CA GLY A 307 -3.37 13.18 12.14
C GLY A 307 -4.12 11.85 12.10
N LEU A 308 -5.31 11.88 11.54
CA LEU A 308 -6.26 10.76 11.47
C LEU A 308 -6.01 9.89 10.23
N GLY A 309 -6.72 8.77 10.14
CA GLY A 309 -6.71 7.88 8.97
C GLY A 309 -5.81 6.65 9.12
N PHE A 310 -5.26 6.41 10.31
CA PHE A 310 -4.44 5.23 10.59
C PHE A 310 -5.15 4.18 11.44
N THR A 311 -6.30 4.52 12.03
CA THR A 311 -7.06 3.62 12.90
C THR A 311 -8.23 2.93 12.16
N PRO A 312 -8.70 1.77 12.63
CA PRO A 312 -9.87 1.10 12.05
C PRO A 312 -11.21 1.87 12.16
N TRP A 313 -11.28 2.92 13.00
CA TRP A 313 -12.47 3.74 13.24
C TRP A 313 -12.44 5.10 12.53
N ASP A 314 -11.50 5.35 11.61
CA ASP A 314 -11.33 6.61 10.87
C ASP A 314 -12.02 6.69 9.50
N GLY A 315 -12.93 5.76 9.17
CA GLY A 315 -13.58 5.71 7.85
C GLY A 315 -14.28 7.01 7.44
N ALA A 316 -14.13 7.39 6.16
CA ALA A 316 -14.81 8.55 5.57
C ALA A 316 -16.25 8.21 5.07
N THR A 317 -16.55 6.94 4.83
CA THR A 317 -17.87 6.43 4.44
C THR A 317 -18.06 5.02 5.03
N GLY A 318 -19.30 4.67 5.40
CA GLY A 318 -19.64 3.35 5.94
C GLY A 318 -19.62 3.23 7.47
N PRO A 319 -19.70 2.00 8.02
CA PRO A 319 -19.90 1.73 9.44
C PRO A 319 -18.72 2.08 10.35
N THR A 320 -17.53 2.32 9.80
CA THR A 320 -16.34 2.69 10.57
C THR A 320 -16.28 4.20 10.79
N HIS A 321 -16.73 4.66 11.97
CA HIS A 321 -16.53 6.06 12.37
C HIS A 321 -16.32 6.20 13.89
N ARG A 322 -15.62 7.27 14.28
CA ARG A 322 -15.23 7.59 15.66
C ARG A 322 -16.38 7.74 16.65
N GLN A 323 -17.56 8.14 16.18
CA GLN A 323 -18.76 8.24 17.02
C GLN A 323 -19.36 6.88 17.42
N TYR A 324 -18.95 5.79 16.78
CA TYR A 324 -19.43 4.45 17.13
C TYR A 324 -18.52 3.74 18.13
N LEU A 325 -17.34 4.30 18.42
CA LEU A 325 -16.44 3.77 19.42
C LEU A 325 -16.93 4.20 20.81
N THR A 326 -17.45 3.25 21.58
CA THR A 326 -18.04 3.48 22.91
C THR A 326 -17.16 2.97 24.05
N SER A 327 -16.34 1.96 23.79
CA SER A 327 -15.38 1.44 24.76
C SER A 327 -14.08 0.97 24.12
N VAL A 328 -13.01 0.99 24.90
CA VAL A 328 -11.68 0.52 24.51
C VAL A 328 -11.11 -0.39 25.59
N THR A 329 -10.48 -1.47 25.14
CA THR A 329 -9.67 -2.36 26.00
C THR A 329 -8.29 -2.52 25.41
N PHE A 330 -7.27 -2.16 26.20
CA PHE A 330 -5.90 -2.59 25.96
C PHE A 330 -5.71 -3.97 26.60
N ALA A 331 -5.61 -5.01 25.76
CA ALA A 331 -5.46 -6.39 26.22
C ALA A 331 -4.14 -6.60 26.98
N ALA A 332 -4.08 -7.66 27.79
CA ALA A 332 -2.90 -7.96 28.62
C ALA A 332 -1.63 -8.19 27.79
N ASP A 333 -1.76 -8.71 26.57
CA ASP A 333 -0.64 -8.93 25.66
C ASP A 333 -0.03 -7.64 25.10
N MET A 334 -0.66 -6.47 25.32
CA MET A 334 -0.03 -5.18 25.04
C MET A 334 1.22 -4.92 25.91
N ALA A 335 1.40 -5.65 27.00
CA ALA A 335 2.59 -5.58 27.84
C ALA A 335 3.88 -6.02 27.11
N THR A 336 3.78 -6.68 25.95
CA THR A 336 4.95 -7.08 25.15
C THR A 336 5.63 -5.89 24.45
N PHE A 337 4.95 -4.74 24.34
CA PHE A 337 5.50 -3.55 23.70
C PHE A 337 6.23 -2.67 24.72
N SER A 338 7.47 -2.29 24.39
CA SER A 338 8.33 -1.43 25.23
C SER A 338 8.48 0.00 24.70
N TYR A 339 7.85 0.30 23.56
CA TYR A 339 7.80 1.61 22.96
C TYR A 339 6.43 1.81 22.30
N LEU A 340 5.66 2.77 22.79
CA LEU A 340 4.33 3.10 22.28
C LEU A 340 4.16 4.60 22.07
N ASN A 341 3.68 4.99 20.90
CA ASN A 341 3.14 6.31 20.60
C ASN A 341 1.61 6.18 20.44
N LEU A 342 0.85 6.89 21.28
CA LEU A 342 -0.62 6.86 21.26
C LEU A 342 -1.21 8.11 20.59
N ILE A 343 -0.41 8.80 19.77
CA ILE A 343 -0.74 10.10 19.19
C ILE A 343 -2.02 9.98 18.35
N TYR A 344 -2.99 10.85 18.58
CA TYR A 344 -4.30 10.87 17.90
C TYR A 344 -5.18 9.60 18.02
N LEU A 345 -4.77 8.59 18.79
CA LEU A 345 -5.39 7.25 18.74
C LEU A 345 -6.91 7.24 18.93
N PHE A 346 -7.44 8.03 19.87
CA PHE A 346 -8.89 8.18 20.11
C PHE A 346 -9.36 9.63 19.95
N TYR A 347 -8.65 10.42 19.15
CA TYR A 347 -9.00 11.82 18.91
C TYR A 347 -10.41 11.95 18.36
N SER A 348 -11.24 12.79 18.99
CA SER A 348 -12.64 13.02 18.61
C SER A 348 -13.51 11.76 18.57
N CYS A 349 -13.22 10.78 19.42
CA CYS A 349 -14.14 9.67 19.71
C CYS A 349 -15.20 10.13 20.70
N THR A 350 -16.16 10.93 20.23
CA THR A 350 -17.10 11.69 21.06
C THR A 350 -18.11 10.86 21.84
N ASN A 351 -18.17 9.55 21.61
CA ASN A 351 -19.00 8.60 22.37
C ASN A 351 -18.17 7.60 23.19
N LEU A 352 -16.83 7.71 23.18
CA LEU A 352 -15.95 6.83 23.94
C LEU A 352 -16.12 7.09 25.44
N ALA A 353 -16.88 6.21 26.09
CA ALA A 353 -17.33 6.34 27.47
C ALA A 353 -16.52 5.50 28.47
N SER A 354 -15.77 4.49 28.00
CA SER A 354 -14.99 3.60 28.86
C SER A 354 -13.64 3.23 28.22
N VAL A 355 -12.57 3.30 29.00
CA VAL A 355 -11.24 2.83 28.61
C VAL A 355 -10.72 1.92 29.73
N SER A 356 -10.25 0.74 29.36
CA SER A 356 -9.74 -0.27 30.30
C SER A 356 -8.38 -0.80 29.86
N GLY A 357 -7.59 -1.30 30.82
CA GLY A 357 -6.30 -1.93 30.55
C GLY A 357 -5.13 -0.98 30.34
N LEU A 358 -5.25 0.30 30.70
CA LEU A 358 -4.12 1.25 30.61
C LEU A 358 -2.87 0.75 31.36
N GLY A 359 -3.04 0.07 32.49
CA GLY A 359 -1.92 -0.55 33.23
C GLY A 359 -1.21 -1.71 32.51
N ASN A 360 -1.76 -2.22 31.40
CA ASN A 360 -1.05 -3.20 30.55
C ASN A 360 -0.02 -2.54 29.63
N LEU A 361 -0.03 -1.20 29.53
CA LEU A 361 0.87 -0.46 28.66
C LEU A 361 2.17 -0.15 29.38
N SER A 362 3.28 -0.41 28.71
CA SER A 362 4.61 -0.01 29.16
C SER A 362 5.31 0.80 28.07
N GLY A 363 6.25 1.67 28.48
CA GLY A 363 7.07 2.39 27.52
C GLY A 363 6.32 3.40 26.64
N VAL A 364 5.18 3.93 27.09
CA VAL A 364 4.46 4.98 26.36
C VAL A 364 5.29 6.26 26.33
N ARG A 365 5.57 6.78 25.12
CA ARG A 365 6.38 7.98 24.89
C ARG A 365 5.52 9.22 24.68
N SER A 366 4.45 9.12 23.91
CA SER A 366 3.57 10.25 23.61
C SER A 366 2.11 9.87 23.76
N MET A 367 1.35 10.76 24.42
CA MET A 367 -0.11 10.72 24.49
C MET A 367 -0.74 11.99 23.90
N ARG A 368 -0.05 12.61 22.94
CA ARG A 368 -0.53 13.83 22.29
C ARG A 368 -1.87 13.58 21.61
N TYR A 369 -2.87 14.40 21.94
CA TYR A 369 -4.25 14.30 21.43
C TYR A 369 -4.97 12.96 21.69
N THR A 370 -4.39 12.01 22.43
CA THR A 370 -4.87 10.62 22.52
C THR A 370 -6.34 10.51 22.87
N PHE A 371 -6.81 11.27 23.87
CA PHE A 371 -8.19 11.23 24.34
C PHE A 371 -8.96 12.53 24.07
N SER A 372 -8.44 13.42 23.21
CA SER A 372 -9.08 14.72 23.01
C SER A 372 -10.52 14.54 22.52
N SER A 373 -11.45 15.24 23.18
CA SER A 373 -12.90 15.20 22.92
C SER A 373 -13.57 13.83 23.09
N CYS A 374 -13.05 12.98 23.99
CA CYS A 374 -13.72 11.76 24.43
C CYS A 374 -14.81 12.05 25.49
N ALA A 375 -15.72 11.09 25.70
CA ALA A 375 -16.91 11.26 26.54
C ALA A 375 -16.86 10.54 27.90
N PHE A 376 -15.78 9.83 28.22
CA PHE A 376 -15.67 9.13 29.50
C PHE A 376 -15.76 10.11 30.69
N ALA A 377 -16.54 9.73 31.70
CA ALA A 377 -16.61 10.48 32.95
C ALA A 377 -15.43 10.17 33.89
N THR A 378 -14.87 8.98 33.75
CA THR A 378 -13.77 8.49 34.58
C THR A 378 -12.76 7.76 33.71
N ILE A 379 -11.47 7.95 33.99
CA ILE A 379 -10.39 7.17 33.39
C ILE A 379 -9.42 6.71 34.47
N ASP A 380 -8.96 5.46 34.36
CA ASP A 380 -8.16 4.79 35.38
C ASP A 380 -6.73 4.53 34.88
N PHE A 381 -5.77 5.24 35.48
CA PHE A 381 -4.33 5.11 35.23
C PHE A 381 -3.60 4.25 36.28
N ARG A 382 -4.32 3.53 37.16
CA ARG A 382 -3.64 2.61 38.09
C ARG A 382 -2.89 1.51 37.33
N GLY A 383 -1.66 1.24 37.77
CA GLY A 383 -0.71 0.35 37.10
C GLY A 383 -0.04 0.92 35.85
N PHE A 384 -0.43 2.10 35.35
CA PHE A 384 0.23 2.72 34.20
C PHE A 384 1.60 3.27 34.60
N ASP A 385 2.63 2.96 33.83
CA ASP A 385 3.99 3.51 34.03
C ASP A 385 4.20 4.82 33.25
N PRO A 386 4.22 5.99 33.91
CA PRO A 386 4.45 7.28 33.25
C PRO A 386 5.93 7.60 33.01
N SER A 387 6.87 6.75 33.47
CA SER A 387 8.30 7.09 33.57
C SER A 387 8.96 7.41 32.23
N THR A 388 8.36 7.00 31.11
CA THR A 388 8.89 7.22 29.76
C THR A 388 8.15 8.28 28.96
N LEU A 389 7.13 8.92 29.52
CA LEU A 389 6.35 9.94 28.82
C LEU A 389 7.19 11.18 28.53
N THR A 390 7.15 11.65 27.29
CA THR A 390 7.82 12.89 26.86
C THR A 390 6.84 13.95 26.33
N ASP A 391 5.59 13.56 26.05
CA ASP A 391 4.61 14.43 25.38
C ASP A 391 3.16 14.21 25.86
N LEU A 392 2.57 15.26 26.42
CA LEU A 392 1.19 15.33 26.92
C LEU A 392 0.39 16.51 26.32
N PHE A 393 0.72 16.93 25.10
CA PHE A 393 -0.02 18.00 24.43
C PHE A 393 -1.48 17.58 24.17
N TYR A 394 -2.43 18.36 24.67
CA TYR A 394 -3.87 18.18 24.41
C TYR A 394 -4.44 16.79 24.76
N THR A 395 -3.80 15.99 25.61
CA THR A 395 -4.18 14.59 25.88
C THR A 395 -5.67 14.42 26.20
N PHE A 396 -6.23 15.26 27.08
CA PHE A 396 -7.65 15.24 27.47
C PHE A 396 -8.43 16.46 26.95
N SER A 397 -7.85 17.27 26.05
CA SER A 397 -8.47 18.51 25.59
C SER A 397 -9.90 18.26 25.08
N GLY A 398 -10.89 18.96 25.63
CA GLY A 398 -12.30 18.83 25.25
C GLY A 398 -13.05 17.66 25.89
N CYS A 399 -12.45 16.89 26.81
CA CYS A 399 -13.17 15.88 27.60
C CYS A 399 -14.10 16.56 28.62
N SER A 400 -15.19 17.17 28.15
CA SER A 400 -16.08 17.98 28.98
C SER A 400 -16.85 17.18 30.03
N SER A 401 -16.96 15.86 29.84
CA SER A 401 -17.63 14.94 30.78
C SER A 401 -16.68 14.35 31.81
N LEU A 402 -15.36 14.48 31.65
CA LEU A 402 -14.36 13.89 32.55
C LEU A 402 -14.42 14.56 33.92
N THR A 403 -14.83 13.80 34.94
CA THR A 403 -14.90 14.25 36.34
C THR A 403 -13.72 13.77 37.17
N THR A 404 -13.20 12.57 36.88
CA THR A 404 -12.25 11.89 37.76
C THR A 404 -11.18 11.14 36.97
N ILE A 405 -9.93 11.30 37.38
CA ILE A 405 -8.81 10.50 36.88
C ILE A 405 -8.22 9.77 38.07
N TYR A 406 -8.24 8.43 38.06
CA TYR A 406 -7.59 7.62 39.07
C TYR A 406 -6.15 7.33 38.69
N ALA A 407 -5.25 7.28 39.68
CA ALA A 407 -3.86 6.88 39.50
C ALA A 407 -3.32 6.26 40.80
N ASP A 408 -2.23 5.49 40.70
CA ASP A 408 -1.58 4.95 41.89
C ASP A 408 -1.09 6.08 42.80
N SER A 409 -1.09 5.84 44.11
CA SER A 409 -0.57 6.81 45.09
C SER A 409 0.89 7.25 44.85
N THR A 410 1.64 6.43 44.11
CA THR A 410 3.04 6.63 43.68
C THR A 410 3.19 7.38 42.36
N TRP A 411 2.09 7.80 41.71
CA TRP A 411 2.14 8.49 40.41
C TRP A 411 3.08 9.70 40.43
N ALA A 412 4.05 9.68 39.52
CA ALA A 412 4.95 10.80 39.28
C ALA A 412 5.32 10.87 37.80
N LEU A 413 5.15 12.02 37.18
CA LEU A 413 5.68 12.28 35.84
C LEU A 413 7.21 12.35 35.87
N PRO A 414 7.89 12.13 34.73
CA PRO A 414 9.33 12.34 34.62
C PRO A 414 9.73 13.76 35.06
N SER A 415 10.85 13.87 35.76
CA SER A 415 11.36 15.15 36.29
C SER A 415 11.88 16.10 35.19
N SER A 416 12.16 15.57 33.99
CA SER A 416 12.65 16.32 32.84
C SER A 416 12.30 15.58 31.54
N GLY A 417 12.48 16.23 30.39
CA GLY A 417 12.23 15.62 29.07
C GLY A 417 10.75 15.48 28.68
N ILE A 418 9.83 15.82 29.59
CA ILE A 418 8.39 15.87 29.34
C ILE A 418 7.94 17.29 29.00
N THR A 419 7.08 17.40 27.99
CA THR A 419 6.46 18.66 27.58
C THR A 419 4.96 18.45 27.34
N GLY A 420 4.19 19.51 27.51
CA GLY A 420 2.76 19.47 27.28
C GLY A 420 2.14 20.85 27.46
N SER A 421 1.09 21.11 26.70
CA SER A 421 0.25 22.29 26.88
C SER A 421 -1.19 21.89 26.62
N GLN A 422 -2.12 22.58 27.28
CA GLN A 422 -3.55 22.36 27.09
C GLN A 422 -4.00 20.91 27.31
N CYS A 423 -3.26 20.15 28.13
CA CYS A 423 -3.55 18.75 28.48
C CYS A 423 -4.99 18.58 28.95
N PHE A 424 -5.47 19.51 29.79
CA PHE A 424 -6.83 19.53 30.34
C PHE A 424 -7.69 20.67 29.79
N TYR A 425 -7.41 21.19 28.60
CA TYR A 425 -8.20 22.30 28.05
C TYR A 425 -9.67 21.90 27.94
N SER A 426 -10.58 22.77 28.39
CA SER A 426 -12.03 22.52 28.39
C SER A 426 -12.52 21.24 29.10
N CYS A 427 -11.75 20.69 30.05
CA CYS A 427 -12.18 19.60 30.95
C CYS A 427 -13.04 20.14 32.11
N ARG A 428 -14.15 20.81 31.79
CA ARG A 428 -14.88 21.68 32.73
C ARG A 428 -15.47 20.96 33.94
N ALA A 429 -15.67 19.65 33.87
CA ALA A 429 -16.22 18.85 34.97
C ALA A 429 -15.14 18.22 35.87
N LEU A 430 -13.85 18.37 35.54
CA LEU A 430 -12.75 17.67 36.20
C LEU A 430 -12.51 18.24 37.62
N VAL A 431 -12.42 17.32 38.59
CA VAL A 431 -12.09 17.64 39.99
C VAL A 431 -11.02 16.67 40.48
N GLY A 432 -9.93 17.20 41.02
CA GLY A 432 -8.88 16.41 41.65
C GLY A 432 -9.33 15.73 42.95
N GLY A 433 -8.59 14.71 43.39
CA GLY A 433 -8.96 13.89 44.55
C GLY A 433 -9.06 14.63 45.89
N ASN A 434 -8.46 15.83 45.99
CA ASN A 434 -8.55 16.71 47.14
C ASN A 434 -9.39 17.98 46.85
N GLY A 435 -10.28 17.89 45.85
CA GLY A 435 -11.26 18.93 45.53
C GLY A 435 -10.74 20.05 44.63
N THR A 436 -9.56 19.93 44.03
CA THR A 436 -9.08 20.92 43.05
C THR A 436 -9.98 20.91 41.82
N ALA A 437 -10.89 21.88 41.72
CA ALA A 437 -11.75 22.06 40.56
C ALA A 437 -10.96 22.55 39.33
N TRP A 438 -11.41 22.15 38.15
CA TRP A 438 -10.84 22.62 36.90
C TRP A 438 -10.86 24.15 36.79
N SER A 439 -9.81 24.72 36.19
CA SER A 439 -9.72 26.16 35.87
C SER A 439 -9.07 26.37 34.52
N SER A 440 -9.54 27.37 33.77
CA SER A 440 -8.97 27.76 32.47
C SER A 440 -7.51 28.20 32.56
N SER A 441 -7.02 28.59 33.73
CA SER A 441 -5.62 28.93 33.98
C SER A 441 -4.73 27.72 34.29
N ASN A 442 -5.33 26.56 34.58
CA ASN A 442 -4.68 25.37 35.12
C ASN A 442 -4.76 24.18 34.16
N VAL A 443 -4.65 24.42 32.86
CA VAL A 443 -4.89 23.40 31.82
C VAL A 443 -3.64 22.61 31.40
N ASN A 444 -2.48 22.92 31.96
CA ASN A 444 -1.21 22.32 31.56
C ASN A 444 -0.97 20.96 32.22
N TYR A 445 -0.08 20.16 31.61
CA TYR A 445 0.26 18.81 32.06
C TYR A 445 0.83 18.76 33.49
N THR A 446 1.33 19.87 34.02
CA THR A 446 1.84 19.97 35.40
C THR A 446 0.76 19.71 36.46
N TYR A 447 -0.53 19.76 36.09
CA TYR A 447 -1.65 19.35 36.94
C TYR A 447 -1.96 17.85 36.87
N MET A 448 -1.32 17.09 35.98
CA MET A 448 -1.42 15.62 35.92
C MET A 448 -0.55 14.98 37.01
N ARG A 449 -0.87 15.30 38.25
CA ARG A 449 -0.22 14.85 39.49
C ARG A 449 -1.29 14.57 40.53
N ILE A 450 -0.96 13.77 41.54
CA ILE A 450 -1.85 13.50 42.67
C ILE A 450 -2.23 14.82 43.34
N ASP A 451 -3.53 15.03 43.49
CA ASP A 451 -4.12 16.17 44.20
C ASP A 451 -4.03 15.92 45.71
N ARG A 452 -3.40 16.84 46.45
CA ARG A 452 -3.18 16.74 47.90
C ARG A 452 -3.32 18.10 48.56
N ALA A 453 -3.45 18.14 49.88
CA ALA A 453 -3.39 19.38 50.64
C ALA A 453 -2.07 20.14 50.33
N GLY A 454 -2.19 21.39 49.88
CA GLY A 454 -1.05 22.22 49.48
C GLY A 454 -0.48 21.94 48.09
N GLN A 455 -1.00 20.95 47.34
CA GLN A 455 -0.57 20.60 46.00
C GLN A 455 -1.78 20.33 45.09
N ALA A 456 -2.23 21.37 44.40
CA ALA A 456 -3.32 21.25 43.43
C ALA A 456 -2.94 20.31 42.28
N GLY A 457 -3.76 19.30 42.02
CA GLY A 457 -3.63 18.35 40.92
C GLY A 457 -5.00 17.86 40.45
N TYR A 458 -5.03 17.06 39.39
CA TYR A 458 -6.28 16.49 38.87
C TYR A 458 -6.37 14.97 39.00
N LEU A 459 -5.37 14.33 39.61
CA LEU A 459 -5.41 12.89 39.84
C LEU A 459 -5.91 12.58 41.25
N THR A 460 -6.72 11.53 41.36
CA THR A 460 -7.21 10.93 42.59
C THR A 460 -6.41 9.66 42.87
N ALA A 461 -5.73 9.60 44.01
CA ALA A 461 -5.04 8.39 44.44
C ALA A 461 -6.07 7.33 44.87
N ALA A 462 -6.01 6.12 44.29
CA ALA A 462 -6.95 5.03 44.57
C ALA A 462 -6.33 3.65 44.35
#